data_AF-A0A7R9IIQ6-F1
#
_entry.id   AF-A0A7R9IIQ6-F1
#
_cell.length_a   1.000
_cell.length_b   1.000
_cell.length_c   1.000
_cell.angle_alpha   90.00
_cell.angle_beta   90.00
_cell.angle_gamma   90.00
#
_symmetry.space_group_name_H-M   'P 1'
#
loop_
_entity.id
_entity.type
_entity.pdbx_description
1 polymer ?
#
loop_
_entity_poly.entity_id
_entity_poly.type
_entity_poly.pdbx_seq_one_letter_code
_entity_poly.pdbx_strand_id
1 'polypeptide(L)'
;MASVISDPPVEFKVIHVPSLEEVATVLNKGLPSNFAEVSVEVVACPDLTKQPFTLACKGLGGKPRIVEIGGVPYLVPLVQRSHLYDISDVGRLVGVEPAFIIGAGAGPWPYAGVNCEVTLHMMVNAEVKQGTVNSHTRISKVNTQDGSCILERLPNDESRCALLANLFCCEGKPGKVGN
;
A
#
# COMPACT_ATOMS: atom_id res chain seq x y z
N MET A 1 -18.35 -19.23 -3.21
CA MET A 1 -17.10 -18.50 -3.53
C MET A 1 -17.17 -17.14 -2.90
N ALA A 2 -16.08 -16.62 -2.32
CA ALA A 2 -16.05 -15.24 -1.84
C ALA A 2 -16.08 -14.29 -3.04
N SER A 3 -17.06 -13.39 -3.09
CA SER A 3 -17.20 -12.38 -4.14
C SER A 3 -16.43 -11.12 -3.78
N VAL A 4 -15.71 -10.56 -4.74
CA VAL A 4 -15.10 -9.22 -4.62
C VAL A 4 -16.20 -8.16 -4.70
N ILE A 5 -16.11 -7.12 -3.88
CA ILE A 5 -16.97 -5.95 -3.97
C ILE A 5 -16.60 -5.16 -5.22
N SER A 6 -17.50 -5.16 -6.20
CA SER A 6 -17.39 -4.34 -7.42
C SER A 6 -17.92 -2.93 -7.17
N ASP A 7 -17.17 -1.91 -7.61
CA ASP A 7 -17.57 -0.50 -7.58
C ASP A 7 -18.07 -0.03 -6.19
N PRO A 8 -17.22 -0.11 -5.15
CA PRO A 8 -17.57 0.42 -3.83
C PRO A 8 -17.80 1.94 -3.91
N PRO A 9 -18.61 2.52 -3.00
CA PRO A 9 -18.74 3.96 -2.90
C PRO A 9 -17.38 4.61 -2.61
N VAL A 10 -17.07 5.70 -3.32
CA VAL A 10 -15.80 6.44 -3.18
C VAL A 10 -16.09 7.87 -2.75
N GLU A 11 -15.42 8.33 -1.71
CA GLU A 11 -15.45 9.71 -1.24
C GLU A 11 -14.09 10.37 -1.41
N PHE A 12 -14.06 11.60 -1.93
CA PHE A 12 -12.84 12.37 -2.12
C PHE A 12 -12.73 13.47 -1.06
N LYS A 13 -11.56 13.58 -0.44
CA LYS A 13 -11.20 14.68 0.47
C LYS A 13 -9.95 15.38 -0.02
N VAL A 14 -10.00 16.70 -0.06
CA VAL A 14 -8.83 17.52 -0.35
C VAL A 14 -8.04 17.69 0.93
N ILE A 15 -6.75 17.35 0.89
CA ILE A 15 -5.80 17.56 1.97
C ILE A 15 -4.92 18.76 1.68
N HIS A 16 -4.38 19.38 2.73
CA HIS A 16 -3.34 20.39 2.56
C HIS A 16 -2.07 19.75 1.97
N VAL A 17 -1.48 20.41 0.96
CA VAL A 17 -0.27 19.93 0.27
C VAL A 17 0.83 20.98 0.42
N PRO A 18 1.58 20.96 1.54
CA PRO A 18 2.73 21.85 1.73
C PRO A 18 3.86 21.51 0.73
N SER A 19 4.81 22.42 0.55
CA SER A 19 5.99 22.13 -0.28
C SER A 19 6.86 21.07 0.38
N LEU A 20 7.67 20.35 -0.42
CA LEU A 20 8.60 19.37 0.14
C LEU A 20 9.63 20.05 1.05
N GLU A 21 10.03 21.28 0.72
CA GLU A 21 10.96 22.08 1.51
C GLU A 21 10.36 22.48 2.88
N GLU A 22 9.06 22.80 2.91
CA GLU A 22 8.35 23.06 4.17
C GLU A 22 8.26 21.78 5.02
N VAL A 23 7.89 20.65 4.41
CA VAL A 23 7.84 19.35 5.09
C VAL A 23 9.22 18.99 5.66
N ALA A 24 10.29 19.11 4.88
CA ALA A 24 11.65 18.85 5.33
C ALA A 24 12.06 19.78 6.50
N THR A 25 11.69 21.05 6.44
CA THR A 25 11.96 22.04 7.51
C THR A 25 11.26 21.64 8.80
N VAL A 26 9.98 21.29 8.73
CA VAL A 26 9.18 20.88 9.90
C VAL A 26 9.71 19.57 10.50
N LEU A 27 10.07 18.59 9.66
CA LEU A 27 10.60 17.31 10.12
C LEU A 27 11.99 17.46 10.77
N ASN A 28 12.90 18.24 10.18
CA ASN A 28 14.20 18.55 10.79
C ASN A 28 14.07 19.25 12.14
N LYS A 29 13.01 20.03 12.36
CA LYS A 29 12.75 20.68 13.64
C LYS A 29 12.16 19.72 14.68
N GLY A 30 11.25 18.84 14.25
CA GLY A 30 10.48 17.97 15.16
C GLY A 30 11.22 16.70 15.58
N LEU A 31 11.85 16.00 14.63
CA LEU A 31 12.47 14.69 14.85
C LEU A 31 13.64 14.68 15.86
N PRO A 32 14.48 15.73 16.00
CA PRO A 32 15.58 15.72 16.99
C PRO A 32 15.14 15.57 18.45
N SER A 33 13.86 15.77 18.75
CA SER A 33 13.30 15.47 20.08
C SER A 33 13.21 13.96 20.38
N ASN A 34 13.25 13.11 19.35
CA ASN A 34 13.11 11.65 19.45
C ASN A 34 14.35 10.87 18.96
N PHE A 35 15.22 11.51 18.17
CA PHE A 35 16.40 10.88 17.56
C PHE A 35 17.65 11.71 17.80
N ALA A 36 18.77 11.04 18.07
CA ALA A 36 20.05 11.71 18.34
C ALA A 36 20.63 12.42 17.10
N GLU A 37 20.47 11.81 15.92
CA GLU A 37 20.94 12.35 14.64
C GLU A 37 19.77 12.36 13.65
N VAL A 38 19.56 13.51 13.01
CA VAL A 38 18.51 13.73 12.02
C VAL A 38 19.07 14.60 10.91
N SER A 39 18.87 14.16 9.66
CA SER A 39 18.94 15.01 8.48
C SER A 39 17.74 14.67 7.60
N VAL A 40 16.97 15.68 7.20
CA VAL A 40 15.88 15.52 6.24
C VAL A 40 16.11 16.47 5.08
N GLU A 41 16.24 15.94 3.87
CA GLU A 41 16.57 16.73 2.68
C GLU A 41 15.64 16.40 1.51
N VAL A 42 15.39 17.38 0.66
CA VAL A 42 14.64 17.17 -0.59
C VAL A 42 15.61 16.77 -1.69
N VAL A 43 15.59 15.51 -2.10
CA VAL A 43 16.51 14.93 -3.08
C VAL A 43 15.76 14.39 -4.30
N ALA A 44 16.49 14.09 -5.37
CA ALA A 44 15.94 13.30 -6.47
C ALA A 44 15.68 11.86 -5.99
N CYS A 45 14.50 11.33 -6.29
CA CYS A 45 14.13 9.96 -5.95
C CYS A 45 15.13 8.98 -6.58
N PRO A 46 15.76 8.10 -5.78
CA PRO A 46 16.57 7.02 -6.35
C PRO A 46 15.67 6.07 -7.16
N ASP A 47 16.29 5.23 -8.00
CA ASP A 47 15.54 4.20 -8.73
C ASP A 47 15.05 3.13 -7.75
N LEU A 48 13.77 3.21 -7.38
CA LEU A 48 13.16 2.31 -6.41
C LEU A 48 12.97 0.87 -6.92
N THR A 49 13.24 0.59 -8.19
CA THR A 49 13.29 -0.80 -8.70
C THR A 49 14.55 -1.53 -8.24
N LYS A 50 15.57 -0.81 -7.75
CA LYS A 50 16.84 -1.37 -7.29
C LYS A 50 16.79 -1.76 -5.81
N GLN A 51 17.77 -2.55 -5.39
CA GLN A 51 18.00 -2.84 -3.98
C GLN A 51 18.27 -1.53 -3.21
N PRO A 52 17.80 -1.39 -1.96
CA PRO A 52 17.10 -2.40 -1.16
C PRO A 52 15.57 -2.47 -1.39
N PHE A 53 15.01 -1.58 -2.21
CA PHE A 53 13.56 -1.37 -2.31
C PHE A 53 12.85 -2.43 -3.16
N THR A 54 13.36 -2.70 -4.36
CA THR A 54 12.79 -3.67 -5.31
C THR A 54 11.29 -3.45 -5.61
N LEU A 55 10.88 -2.17 -5.72
CA LEU A 55 9.51 -1.77 -6.05
C LEU A 55 9.16 -2.03 -7.52
N ALA A 56 7.85 -2.08 -7.83
CA ALA A 56 7.35 -2.27 -9.19
C ALA A 56 7.64 -1.06 -10.10
N CYS A 57 7.76 0.15 -9.54
CA CYS A 57 8.04 1.39 -10.27
C CYS A 57 9.30 2.09 -9.77
N LYS A 58 9.85 2.99 -10.61
CA LYS A 58 11.12 3.68 -10.34
C LYS A 58 11.03 4.81 -9.31
N GLY A 59 9.84 5.35 -9.08
CA GLY A 59 9.66 6.49 -8.17
C GLY A 59 8.24 6.60 -7.62
N LEU A 60 8.01 7.67 -6.86
CA LEU A 60 6.76 7.97 -6.16
C LEU A 60 6.03 9.20 -6.72
N GLY A 61 6.46 9.67 -7.89
CA GLY A 61 5.96 10.89 -8.52
C GLY A 61 4.70 10.68 -9.36
N GLY A 62 4.00 11.79 -9.59
CA GLY A 62 2.82 11.87 -10.44
C GLY A 62 1.51 11.59 -9.69
N LYS A 63 0.60 12.57 -9.68
CA LYS A 63 -0.75 12.52 -9.10
C LYS A 63 -0.88 11.68 -7.80
N PRO A 64 -0.13 12.01 -6.73
CA PRO A 64 -0.20 11.25 -5.48
C PRO A 64 -1.60 11.31 -4.86
N ARG A 65 -2.03 10.20 -4.28
CA ARG A 65 -3.30 10.00 -3.57
C ARG A 65 -3.06 9.09 -2.36
N ILE A 66 -3.69 9.42 -1.24
CA ILE A 66 -3.87 8.49 -0.12
C ILE A 66 -5.21 7.80 -0.34
N VAL A 67 -5.24 6.48 -0.20
CA VAL A 67 -6.44 5.66 -0.38
C VAL A 67 -6.64 4.82 0.86
N GLU A 68 -7.82 4.94 1.45
CA GLU A 68 -8.26 4.13 2.58
C GLU A 68 -9.42 3.26 2.12
N ILE A 69 -9.30 1.96 2.34
CA ILE A 69 -10.30 0.96 1.98
C ILE A 69 -10.78 0.32 3.26
N GLY A 70 -12.10 0.26 3.44
CA GLY A 70 -12.74 -0.40 4.57
C GLY A 70 -12.34 0.18 5.93
N GLY A 71 -12.06 -0.68 6.90
CA GLY A 71 -11.59 -0.24 8.21
C GLY A 71 -11.61 -1.32 9.30
N VAL A 72 -11.06 -0.99 10.46
CA VAL A 72 -11.02 -1.84 11.66
C VAL A 72 -12.40 -2.39 12.08
N PRO A 73 -13.53 -1.67 11.90
CA PRO A 73 -14.86 -2.22 12.20
C PRO A 73 -15.27 -3.46 11.37
N TYR A 74 -14.60 -3.72 10.24
CA TYR A 74 -14.82 -4.95 9.47
C TYR A 74 -14.00 -6.13 10.00
N LEU A 75 -13.03 -5.85 10.87
CA LEU A 75 -12.17 -6.83 11.51
C LEU A 75 -12.70 -7.22 12.90
N VAL A 76 -13.05 -6.23 13.73
CA VAL A 76 -13.42 -6.44 15.14
C VAL A 76 -14.81 -5.88 15.46
N PRO A 77 -15.56 -6.47 16.42
CA PRO A 77 -15.20 -7.63 17.24
C PRO A 77 -15.41 -8.98 16.53
N LEU A 78 -16.16 -9.01 15.44
CA LEU A 78 -16.37 -10.19 14.61
C LEU A 78 -16.05 -9.86 13.16
N VAL A 79 -15.24 -10.70 12.53
CA VAL A 79 -14.78 -10.49 11.16
C VAL A 79 -15.92 -10.55 10.14
N GLN A 80 -15.91 -9.58 9.24
CA GLN A 80 -16.85 -9.48 8.13
C GLN A 80 -16.18 -9.92 6.82
N ARG A 81 -15.97 -11.24 6.67
CA ARG A 81 -15.23 -11.86 5.54
C ARG A 81 -15.76 -11.53 4.14
N SER A 82 -16.97 -10.99 4.03
CA SER A 82 -17.56 -10.50 2.77
C SER A 82 -16.89 -9.22 2.24
N HIS A 83 -16.10 -8.51 3.05
CA HIS A 83 -15.38 -7.32 2.63
C HIS A 83 -14.07 -7.71 1.94
N LEU A 84 -14.18 -8.04 0.66
CA LEU A 84 -13.06 -8.38 -0.21
C LEU A 84 -13.01 -7.37 -1.35
N TYR A 85 -11.85 -6.77 -1.58
CA TYR A 85 -11.61 -5.74 -2.59
C TYR A 85 -10.50 -6.19 -3.53
N ASP A 86 -10.38 -5.54 -4.68
CA ASP A 86 -9.31 -5.77 -5.64
C ASP A 86 -8.45 -4.50 -5.75
N ILE A 87 -7.15 -4.61 -5.48
CA ILE A 87 -6.26 -3.45 -5.58
C ILE A 87 -6.10 -2.96 -7.02
N SER A 88 -6.39 -3.83 -8.01
CA SER A 88 -6.33 -3.45 -9.44
C SER A 88 -7.37 -2.40 -9.81
N ASP A 89 -8.47 -2.31 -9.07
CA ASP A 89 -9.51 -1.29 -9.28
C ASP A 89 -9.11 0.10 -8.77
N VAL A 90 -8.13 0.20 -7.85
CA VAL A 90 -7.81 1.46 -7.15
C VAL A 90 -7.47 2.58 -8.12
N GLY A 91 -6.61 2.32 -9.11
CA GLY A 91 -6.21 3.33 -10.11
C GLY A 91 -7.39 3.94 -10.85
N ARG A 92 -8.30 3.07 -11.31
CA ARG A 92 -9.56 3.45 -11.97
C ARG A 92 -10.45 4.26 -11.03
N LEU A 93 -10.63 3.80 -9.80
CA LEU A 93 -11.50 4.42 -8.80
C LEU A 93 -11.02 5.81 -8.37
N VAL A 94 -9.70 6.05 -8.34
CA VAL A 94 -9.11 7.33 -7.89
C VAL A 94 -8.59 8.23 -9.02
N GLY A 95 -8.74 7.82 -10.28
CA GLY A 95 -8.36 8.60 -11.46
C GLY A 95 -6.85 8.72 -11.67
N VAL A 96 -6.09 7.65 -11.41
CA VAL A 96 -4.63 7.56 -11.59
C VAL A 96 -4.31 6.44 -12.59
N GLU A 97 -3.58 6.76 -13.67
CA GLU A 97 -3.18 5.81 -14.73
C GLU A 97 -1.83 6.24 -15.35
N PRO A 98 -0.81 5.37 -15.43
CA PRO A 98 -0.73 4.07 -14.76
C PRO A 98 -0.81 4.25 -13.24
N ALA A 99 -1.28 3.24 -12.52
CA ALA A 99 -1.39 3.29 -11.06
C ALA A 99 -0.32 2.44 -10.41
N PHE A 100 0.66 3.10 -9.79
CA PHE A 100 1.56 2.49 -8.83
C PHE A 100 0.96 2.58 -7.44
N ILE A 101 0.75 1.43 -6.79
CA ILE A 101 0.08 1.32 -5.50
C ILE A 101 1.05 0.65 -4.52
N ILE A 102 1.26 1.29 -3.38
CA ILE A 102 2.00 0.75 -2.24
C ILE A 102 1.26 0.96 -0.93
N GLY A 103 1.51 0.14 0.07
CA GLY A 103 0.94 0.35 1.40
C GLY A 103 0.74 -0.94 2.16
N ALA A 104 -0.13 -0.86 3.16
CA ALA A 104 -0.45 -1.96 4.06
C ALA A 104 -1.93 -2.32 3.97
N GLY A 105 -2.24 -3.60 4.10
CA GLY A 105 -3.61 -4.07 4.24
C GLY A 105 -3.69 -5.46 4.82
N ALA A 106 -4.90 -5.93 5.10
CA ALA A 106 -5.13 -7.34 5.38
C ALA A 106 -5.16 -8.11 4.04
N GLY A 107 -4.33 -9.14 3.92
CA GLY A 107 -4.27 -9.88 2.66
C GLY A 107 -5.47 -10.81 2.44
N PRO A 108 -5.52 -11.48 1.28
CA PRO A 108 -6.70 -12.22 0.86
C PRO A 108 -6.82 -13.57 1.58
N TRP A 109 -7.74 -13.66 2.55
CA TRP A 109 -8.08 -14.93 3.22
C TRP A 109 -8.43 -16.09 2.24
N PRO A 110 -9.07 -15.86 1.06
CA PRO A 110 -9.35 -16.95 0.14
C PRO A 110 -8.08 -17.59 -0.46
N TYR A 111 -6.99 -16.83 -0.57
CA TYR A 111 -5.69 -17.33 -1.04
C TYR A 111 -4.93 -18.00 0.10
N ALA A 112 -4.87 -17.33 1.25
CA ALA A 112 -4.02 -17.76 2.35
C ALA A 112 -4.50 -19.05 3.05
N GLY A 113 -5.79 -19.39 2.94
CA GLY A 113 -6.38 -20.57 3.59
C GLY A 113 -6.40 -20.50 5.12
N VAL A 114 -5.99 -19.37 5.70
CA VAL A 114 -5.96 -19.09 7.14
C VAL A 114 -6.64 -17.75 7.41
N ASN A 115 -7.25 -17.58 8.59
CA ASN A 115 -7.91 -16.32 8.95
C ASN A 115 -6.90 -15.16 9.05
N CYS A 116 -7.31 -13.98 8.60
CA CYS A 116 -6.44 -12.80 8.40
C CYS A 116 -6.21 -11.94 9.65
N GLU A 117 -6.76 -12.28 10.82
CA GLU A 117 -6.97 -11.30 11.89
C GLU A 117 -5.76 -11.01 12.77
N VAL A 118 -4.77 -11.91 12.83
CA VAL A 118 -3.55 -11.75 13.67
C VAL A 118 -2.27 -11.90 12.84
N THR A 119 -2.42 -12.30 11.59
CA THR A 119 -1.40 -13.10 10.94
C THR A 119 -1.05 -12.58 9.56
N LEU A 120 -1.95 -11.87 8.87
CA LEU A 120 -1.80 -11.67 7.42
C LEU A 120 -1.68 -10.21 6.98
N HIS A 121 -0.45 -9.69 7.06
CA HIS A 121 -0.14 -8.36 6.53
C HIS A 121 0.23 -8.46 5.05
N MET A 122 -0.42 -7.64 4.23
CA MET A 122 -0.14 -7.45 2.82
C MET A 122 0.67 -6.17 2.63
N MET A 123 1.87 -6.29 2.08
CA MET A 123 2.65 -5.17 1.57
C MET A 123 2.31 -5.03 0.09
N VAL A 124 1.44 -4.07 -0.21
CA VAL A 124 1.06 -3.78 -1.60
C VAL A 124 2.25 -3.16 -2.31
N ASN A 125 2.53 -3.68 -3.51
CA ASN A 125 3.56 -3.17 -4.41
C ASN A 125 3.20 -3.61 -5.82
N ALA A 126 2.32 -2.85 -6.47
CA ALA A 126 1.79 -3.23 -7.78
C ALA A 126 1.74 -2.03 -8.72
N GLU A 127 2.11 -2.26 -9.97
CA GLU A 127 1.79 -1.36 -11.08
C GLU A 127 0.60 -1.92 -11.85
N VAL A 128 -0.44 -1.12 -12.01
CA VAL A 128 -1.59 -1.42 -12.85
C VAL A 128 -1.55 -0.50 -14.04
N LYS A 129 -1.49 -1.08 -15.23
CA LYS A 129 -1.43 -0.34 -16.49
C LYS A 129 -2.32 -1.02 -17.52
N GLN A 130 -3.32 -0.30 -18.03
CA GLN A 130 -4.23 -0.82 -19.07
C GLN A 130 -4.81 -2.21 -18.73
N GLY A 131 -5.19 -2.42 -17.47
CA GLY A 131 -5.74 -3.70 -16.98
C GLY A 131 -4.72 -4.82 -16.76
N THR A 132 -3.43 -4.58 -17.00
CA THR A 132 -2.35 -5.53 -16.67
C THR A 132 -1.78 -5.20 -15.30
N VAL A 133 -1.63 -6.22 -14.44
CA VAL A 133 -1.09 -6.10 -13.09
C VAL A 133 0.33 -6.67 -13.04
N ASN A 134 1.31 -5.83 -12.70
CA ASN A 134 2.66 -6.24 -12.33
C ASN A 134 2.81 -6.17 -10.81
N SER A 135 2.54 -7.29 -10.12
CA SER A 135 2.48 -7.35 -8.66
C SER A 135 3.77 -7.90 -8.05
N HIS A 136 4.42 -7.09 -7.24
CA HIS A 136 5.51 -7.46 -6.34
C HIS A 136 5.03 -7.55 -4.89
N THR A 137 3.70 -7.62 -4.70
CA THR A 137 3.04 -7.66 -3.40
C THR A 137 3.47 -8.89 -2.61
N ARG A 138 3.70 -8.70 -1.31
CA ARG A 138 4.05 -9.78 -0.38
C ARG A 138 3.00 -9.89 0.71
N ILE A 139 2.79 -11.10 1.21
CA ILE A 139 2.06 -11.34 2.45
C ILE A 139 2.99 -11.98 3.46
N SER A 140 2.78 -11.64 4.73
CA SER A 140 3.35 -12.38 5.86
C SER A 140 2.25 -13.22 6.50
N LYS A 141 2.58 -14.42 7.01
CA LYS A 141 1.69 -15.29 7.78
C LYS A 141 2.45 -16.06 8.85
N VAL A 142 1.74 -16.58 9.84
CA VAL A 142 2.29 -17.32 10.97
C VAL A 142 2.24 -18.79 10.61
N ASN A 143 3.39 -19.45 10.71
CA ASN A 143 3.49 -20.88 10.59
C ASN A 143 2.75 -21.53 11.76
N THR A 144 1.75 -22.35 11.46
CA THR A 144 0.91 -23.01 12.47
C THR A 144 1.63 -24.12 13.23
N GLN A 145 2.81 -24.56 12.77
CA GLN A 145 3.61 -25.60 13.42
C GLN A 145 4.52 -25.06 14.51
N ASP A 146 5.20 -23.93 14.24
CA ASP A 146 6.26 -23.41 15.11
C ASP A 146 6.08 -21.92 15.50
N GLY A 147 5.04 -21.26 15.00
CA GLY A 147 4.77 -19.85 15.27
C GLY A 147 5.66 -18.86 14.52
N SER A 148 6.55 -19.32 13.63
CA SER A 148 7.46 -18.46 12.86
C SER A 148 6.73 -17.62 11.80
N CYS A 149 7.38 -16.56 11.31
CA CYS A 149 6.87 -15.74 10.21
C CYS A 149 7.25 -16.34 8.85
N ILE A 150 6.24 -16.61 8.03
CA ILE A 150 6.35 -16.98 6.63
C ILE A 150 6.11 -15.73 5.80
N LEU A 151 7.09 -15.34 4.98
CA LEU A 151 6.96 -14.27 4.00
C LEU A 151 6.90 -14.88 2.60
N GLU A 152 5.83 -14.58 1.85
CA GLU A 152 5.66 -15.05 0.48
C GLU A 152 5.21 -13.93 -0.46
N ARG A 153 5.56 -14.04 -1.74
CA ARG A 153 5.08 -13.13 -2.79
C ARG A 153 3.76 -13.67 -3.33
N LEU A 154 2.75 -12.81 -3.45
CA LEU A 154 1.50 -13.18 -4.11
C LEU A 154 1.74 -13.35 -5.62
N PRO A 155 1.04 -14.30 -6.27
CA PRO A 155 1.08 -14.39 -7.72
C PRO A 155 0.41 -13.18 -8.37
N ASN A 156 0.73 -12.89 -9.63
CA ASN A 156 0.25 -11.67 -10.31
C ASN A 156 -1.27 -11.64 -10.52
N ASP A 157 -1.92 -12.80 -10.52
CA ASP A 157 -3.38 -12.98 -10.63
C ASP A 157 -4.10 -12.89 -9.28
N GLU A 158 -3.38 -12.67 -8.18
CA GLU A 158 -3.93 -12.44 -6.85
C GLU A 158 -3.68 -10.99 -6.41
N SER A 159 -4.62 -10.13 -6.74
CA SER A 159 -4.62 -8.70 -6.42
C SER A 159 -5.61 -8.35 -5.30
N ARG A 160 -6.25 -9.33 -4.66
CA ARG A 160 -7.29 -9.06 -3.69
C ARG A 160 -6.71 -8.65 -2.34
N CYS A 161 -7.42 -7.76 -1.64
CA CYS A 161 -7.20 -7.44 -0.23
C CYS A 161 -8.50 -7.59 0.54
N ALA A 162 -8.42 -7.92 1.82
CA ALA A 162 -9.57 -8.16 2.67
C ALA A 162 -9.68 -7.10 3.76
N LEU A 163 -10.91 -6.77 4.17
CA LEU A 163 -11.29 -5.98 5.33
C LEU A 163 -10.86 -4.51 5.28
N LEU A 164 -9.55 -4.23 5.22
CA LEU A 164 -9.00 -2.89 5.26
C LEU A 164 -7.66 -2.77 4.55
N ALA A 165 -7.39 -1.59 4.00
CA ALA A 165 -6.08 -1.23 3.46
C ALA A 165 -5.83 0.29 3.55
N ASN A 166 -4.59 0.67 3.85
CA ASN A 166 -4.10 2.03 3.81
C ASN A 166 -2.99 2.11 2.76
N LEU A 167 -3.28 2.78 1.66
CA LEU A 167 -2.49 2.76 0.44
C LEU A 167 -2.07 4.17 0.02
N PHE A 168 -0.90 4.25 -0.60
CA PHE A 168 -0.44 5.38 -1.39
C PHE A 168 -0.48 4.98 -2.86
N CYS A 169 -1.16 5.79 -3.68
CA CYS A 169 -1.31 5.59 -5.12
C CYS A 169 -0.72 6.79 -5.88
N CYS A 170 0.07 6.53 -6.91
CA CYS A 170 0.68 7.56 -7.76
C CYS A 170 0.95 6.99 -9.18
N GLU A 171 1.55 7.79 -10.07
CA GLU A 171 1.90 7.35 -11.43
C GLU A 171 3.26 6.63 -11.52
N GLY A 172 3.96 6.41 -10.40
CA GLY A 172 5.22 5.68 -10.35
C GLY A 172 6.42 6.39 -11.01
N LYS A 173 6.29 7.70 -11.29
CA LYS A 173 7.29 8.47 -12.03
C LYS A 173 8.47 8.89 -11.15
N PRO A 174 9.67 9.13 -11.73
CA PRO A 174 10.74 9.85 -11.03
C PRO A 174 10.25 11.23 -10.56
N GLY A 175 10.85 11.74 -9.49
CA GLY A 175 10.49 13.04 -8.91
C GLY A 175 11.39 13.39 -7.73
N LYS A 176 11.10 14.52 -7.07
CA LYS A 176 11.74 14.84 -5.78
C LYS A 176 11.01 14.18 -4.62
N VAL A 177 11.75 13.74 -3.60
CA VAL A 177 11.25 13.11 -2.38
C VAL A 177 12.03 13.61 -1.17
N GLY A 178 11.47 13.45 0.03
CA GLY A 178 12.25 13.61 1.27
C GLY A 178 13.12 12.39 1.51
N ASN A 179 14.39 12.59 1.86
CA ASN A 179 15.34 11.58 2.32
C ASN A 179 15.85 11.91 3.71
#